data_AF-A0A1H8HEZ5-F1
#
_entry.id   AF-A0A1H8HEZ5-F1
#
_cell.length_a   1.000
_cell.length_b   1.000
_cell.length_c   1.000
_cell.angle_alpha   90.00
_cell.angle_beta   90.00
_cell.angle_gamma   90.00
#
_symmetry.space_group_name_H-M   'P 1'
#
loop_
_entity.id
_entity.type
_entity.pdbx_description
1 polymer ?
#
loop_
_entity_poly.entity_id
_entity_poly.type
_entity_poly.pdbx_seq_one_letter_code
_entity_poly.pdbx_strand_id
1 'polypeptide(L)'
;MTLGALLAGWVVLCVSTHALAAKPVDPCPRTSSGDEWSARCFIEKGGERKVKPRYLKRIEANGYGMAVIVIEQPREMVAVNRQGIVVVPNIRHTGDFDYPTAERGIGRFAIDVAGDGRRPVLQCGYFKAEQFRIVVPAQYDHCAPFRQGEAQACRECVSYCTDEDCHDRVYVGGEGAALAPNGEILRTYTLPGLDKVCGAGQVAQTRAARGGGTLFLNCKTLADPP
;
A
#
# COMPACT_ATOMS: atom_id res chain seq x y z
N MET A 1 29.88 20.03 -83.33
CA MET A 1 28.83 20.65 -82.50
C MET A 1 28.51 19.67 -81.38
N THR A 2 28.75 20.12 -80.16
CA THR A 2 28.65 19.41 -78.88
C THR A 2 27.21 19.25 -78.44
N LEU A 3 26.82 18.07 -77.96
CA LEU A 3 25.72 17.93 -77.00
C LEU A 3 25.98 16.70 -76.11
N GLY A 4 26.42 16.99 -74.89
CA GLY A 4 26.49 16.04 -73.79
C GLY A 4 25.16 15.99 -73.05
N ALA A 5 24.77 14.80 -72.60
CA ALA A 5 23.64 14.59 -71.71
C ALA A 5 24.15 13.82 -70.48
N LEU A 6 24.22 14.52 -69.35
CA LEU A 6 24.50 13.99 -68.01
C LEU A 6 23.19 13.41 -67.44
N LEU A 7 23.14 12.09 -67.25
CA LEU A 7 22.10 11.42 -66.48
C LEU A 7 22.54 11.33 -65.01
N ALA A 8 21.99 12.20 -64.17
CA ALA A 8 22.11 12.12 -62.72
C ALA A 8 21.03 11.18 -62.16
N GLY A 9 21.38 9.92 -61.91
CA GLY A 9 20.52 8.96 -61.22
C GLY A 9 20.52 9.21 -59.72
N TRP A 10 19.37 9.56 -59.16
CA TRP A 10 19.16 9.72 -57.72
C TRP A 10 19.17 8.37 -57.00
N VAL A 11 20.14 8.14 -56.13
CA VAL A 11 20.14 7.02 -55.17
C VAL A 11 19.25 7.42 -53.99
N VAL A 12 18.04 6.88 -53.92
CA VAL A 12 17.19 6.98 -52.72
C VAL A 12 17.75 6.00 -51.68
N LEU A 13 18.51 6.51 -50.71
CA LEU A 13 18.83 5.76 -49.50
C LEU A 13 17.55 5.57 -48.69
N CYS A 14 16.91 4.41 -48.82
CA CYS A 14 15.95 3.91 -47.84
C CYS A 14 16.72 3.63 -46.54
N VAL A 15 16.79 4.62 -45.65
CA VAL A 15 17.23 4.43 -44.27
C VAL A 15 16.14 3.63 -43.58
N SER A 16 16.32 2.31 -43.52
CA SER A 16 15.50 1.39 -42.74
C SER A 16 15.68 1.73 -41.26
N THR A 17 14.86 2.65 -40.76
CA THR A 17 14.68 2.86 -39.33
C THR A 17 14.06 1.59 -38.76
N HIS A 18 14.91 0.72 -38.25
CA HIS A 18 14.49 -0.44 -37.47
C HIS A 18 13.90 0.11 -36.17
N ALA A 19 12.62 0.44 -36.21
CA ALA A 19 11.84 0.67 -35.00
C ALA A 19 11.98 -0.60 -34.17
N LEU A 20 12.77 -0.52 -33.09
CA LEU A 20 12.80 -1.54 -32.05
C LEU A 20 11.37 -1.63 -31.53
N ALA A 21 10.60 -2.58 -32.05
CA ALA A 21 9.26 -2.88 -31.58
C ALA A 21 9.41 -3.33 -30.13
N ALA A 22 9.10 -2.42 -29.20
CA ALA A 22 8.97 -2.74 -27.79
C ALA A 22 8.03 -3.94 -27.71
N LYS A 23 8.51 -5.06 -27.15
CA LYS A 23 7.67 -6.23 -26.91
C LYS A 23 6.48 -5.75 -26.08
N PRO A 24 5.23 -6.02 -26.49
CA PRO A 24 4.08 -5.63 -25.70
C PRO A 24 4.22 -6.25 -24.31
N VAL A 25 4.26 -5.41 -23.28
CA VAL A 25 4.31 -5.84 -21.89
C VAL A 25 3.05 -6.68 -21.64
N ASP A 26 3.24 -7.95 -21.28
CA ASP A 26 2.11 -8.82 -20.97
C ASP A 26 1.42 -8.24 -19.72
N PRO A 27 0.16 -7.80 -19.80
CA PRO A 27 -0.51 -7.13 -18.69
C PRO A 27 -0.76 -8.04 -17.49
N CYS A 28 -0.64 -9.36 -17.65
CA CYS A 28 -0.88 -10.33 -16.60
C CYS A 28 0.33 -11.30 -16.53
N PRO A 29 1.54 -10.81 -16.24
CA PRO A 29 2.77 -11.56 -16.42
C PRO A 29 2.85 -12.79 -15.49
N ARG A 30 3.93 -13.57 -15.53
CA ARG A 30 4.15 -14.61 -14.52
C ARG A 30 4.56 -13.95 -13.21
N THR A 31 4.13 -14.47 -12.06
CA THR A 31 4.51 -13.89 -10.76
C THR A 31 6.03 -13.91 -10.53
N SER A 32 6.76 -14.85 -11.13
CA SER A 32 8.23 -14.93 -11.08
C SER A 32 8.97 -13.88 -11.91
N SER A 33 8.30 -13.13 -12.80
CA SER A 33 8.99 -12.07 -13.54
C SER A 33 9.24 -10.83 -12.71
N GLY A 34 8.52 -10.65 -11.60
CA GLY A 34 8.56 -9.44 -10.78
C GLY A 34 7.84 -8.24 -11.41
N ASP A 35 7.26 -8.40 -12.61
CA ASP A 35 6.52 -7.35 -13.30
C ASP A 35 5.15 -7.11 -12.64
N GLU A 36 4.68 -5.86 -12.72
CA GLU A 36 3.37 -5.48 -12.20
C GLU A 36 2.23 -6.01 -13.09
N TRP A 37 1.13 -6.41 -12.45
CA TRP A 37 -0.08 -6.92 -13.08
C TRP A 37 -1.10 -5.79 -13.28
N SER A 38 -1.85 -5.83 -14.36
CA SER A 38 -2.99 -4.95 -14.54
C SER A 38 -4.17 -5.42 -13.68
N ALA A 39 -4.93 -4.49 -13.09
CA ALA A 39 -6.17 -4.80 -12.36
C ALA A 39 -7.18 -5.58 -13.23
N ARG A 40 -7.11 -5.45 -14.57
CA ARG A 40 -7.95 -6.21 -15.52
C ARG A 40 -7.70 -7.72 -15.52
N CYS A 41 -6.63 -8.19 -14.87
CA CYS A 41 -6.34 -9.61 -14.71
C CYS A 41 -7.22 -10.28 -13.65
N PHE A 42 -7.95 -9.49 -12.87
CA PHE A 42 -8.81 -9.94 -11.78
C PHE A 42 -10.30 -9.84 -12.16
N ILE A 43 -11.12 -10.56 -11.40
CA ILE A 43 -12.57 -10.48 -11.36
C ILE A 43 -13.02 -10.36 -9.91
N GLU A 44 -14.13 -9.70 -9.68
CA GLU A 44 -14.79 -9.62 -8.38
C GLU A 44 -16.14 -10.31 -8.48
N LYS A 45 -16.41 -11.25 -7.57
CA LYS A 45 -17.68 -11.96 -7.50
C LYS A 45 -18.03 -12.24 -6.04
N GLY A 46 -19.18 -11.74 -5.59
CA GLY A 46 -19.67 -11.99 -4.23
C GLY A 46 -18.75 -11.47 -3.12
N GLY A 47 -18.05 -10.35 -3.36
CA GLY A 47 -17.07 -9.80 -2.42
C GLY A 47 -15.70 -10.48 -2.44
N GLU A 48 -15.51 -11.54 -3.23
CA GLU A 48 -14.21 -12.18 -3.43
C GLU A 48 -13.54 -11.65 -4.69
N ARG A 49 -12.28 -11.21 -4.57
CA ARG A 49 -11.42 -10.83 -5.70
C ARG A 49 -10.53 -11.99 -6.09
N LYS A 50 -10.48 -12.30 -7.39
CA LYS A 50 -9.81 -13.49 -7.91
C LYS A 50 -9.12 -13.23 -9.25
N VAL A 51 -7.98 -13.86 -9.47
CA VAL A 51 -7.31 -13.91 -10.78
C VAL A 51 -8.19 -14.65 -11.80
N LYS A 52 -8.34 -14.09 -13.00
CA LYS A 52 -9.11 -14.71 -14.08
C LYS A 52 -8.59 -16.12 -14.37
N PRO A 53 -9.48 -17.12 -14.61
CA PRO A 53 -9.07 -18.53 -14.81
C PRO A 53 -7.95 -18.75 -15.84
N ARG A 54 -7.97 -17.97 -16.93
CA ARG A 54 -6.95 -18.05 -18.01
C ARG A 54 -5.52 -17.71 -17.55
N TYR A 55 -5.35 -17.04 -16.41
CA TYR A 55 -4.06 -16.63 -15.87
C TYR A 55 -3.61 -17.44 -14.65
N LEU A 56 -4.40 -18.42 -14.18
CA LEU A 56 -4.03 -19.21 -12.99
C LEU A 56 -2.70 -19.97 -13.17
N LYS A 57 -2.41 -20.43 -14.40
CA LYS A 57 -1.13 -21.09 -14.73
C LYS A 57 0.09 -20.16 -14.68
N ARG A 58 -0.13 -18.85 -14.49
CA ARG A 58 0.93 -17.82 -14.37
C ARG A 58 1.28 -17.53 -12.90
N ILE A 59 0.52 -18.10 -11.97
CA ILE A 59 0.77 -18.00 -10.52
C ILE A 59 1.80 -19.06 -10.14
N GLU A 60 2.98 -18.61 -9.74
CA GLU A 60 4.02 -19.42 -9.15
C GLU A 60 3.98 -19.25 -7.64
N ALA A 61 3.37 -20.22 -6.97
CA ALA A 61 3.15 -20.20 -5.53
C ALA A 61 4.36 -20.74 -4.77
N ASN A 62 4.61 -20.18 -3.58
CA ASN A 62 5.58 -20.68 -2.62
C ASN A 62 5.18 -22.04 -2.03
N GLY A 63 6.00 -22.57 -1.11
CA GLY A 63 5.75 -23.86 -0.44
C GLY A 63 4.41 -23.94 0.31
N TYR A 64 3.82 -22.80 0.69
CA TYR A 64 2.53 -22.69 1.36
C TYR A 64 1.35 -22.50 0.38
N GLY A 65 1.61 -22.51 -0.92
CA GLY A 65 0.57 -22.31 -1.93
C GLY A 65 0.12 -20.86 -2.10
N MET A 66 0.97 -19.90 -1.70
CA MET A 66 0.70 -18.46 -1.84
C MET A 66 1.66 -17.80 -2.83
N ALA A 67 1.20 -16.76 -3.52
CA ALA A 67 2.02 -15.90 -4.37
C ALA A 67 1.71 -14.43 -4.10
N VAL A 68 2.70 -13.56 -4.26
CA VAL A 68 2.50 -12.10 -4.23
C VAL A 68 2.34 -11.57 -5.64
N ILE A 69 1.38 -10.67 -5.83
CA ILE A 69 1.17 -9.93 -7.06
C ILE A 69 1.16 -8.44 -6.72
N VAL A 70 1.96 -7.66 -7.43
CA VAL A 70 1.85 -6.21 -7.44
C VAL A 70 0.93 -5.83 -8.59
N ILE A 71 -0.15 -5.11 -8.29
CA ILE A 71 -1.09 -4.55 -9.25
C ILE A 71 -0.66 -3.10 -9.52
N GLU A 72 -0.62 -2.69 -10.78
CA GLU A 72 -0.11 -1.37 -11.22
C GLU A 72 -1.03 -0.22 -10.82
N GLN A 73 -2.34 -0.32 -11.11
CA GLN A 73 -3.29 0.79 -10.94
C GLN A 73 -4.67 0.31 -10.42
N PRO A 74 -5.13 0.82 -9.25
CA PRO A 74 -4.30 1.51 -8.25
C PRO A 74 -3.17 0.59 -7.79
N ARG A 75 -2.01 1.18 -7.45
CA ARG A 75 -0.86 0.39 -7.04
C ARG A 75 -1.16 -0.35 -5.74
N GLU A 76 -1.16 -1.67 -5.79
CA GLU A 76 -1.58 -2.51 -4.68
C GLU A 76 -0.76 -3.79 -4.66
N MET A 77 -0.30 -4.22 -3.49
CA MET A 77 0.30 -5.53 -3.32
C MET A 77 -0.73 -6.49 -2.71
N VAL A 78 -0.92 -7.65 -3.33
CA VAL A 78 -1.86 -8.67 -2.85
C VAL A 78 -1.20 -10.02 -2.74
N ALA A 79 -1.67 -10.84 -1.80
CA ALA A 79 -1.35 -12.27 -1.76
C ALA A 79 -2.51 -13.09 -2.32
N VAL A 80 -2.21 -14.05 -3.18
CA VAL A 80 -3.17 -14.97 -3.77
C VAL A 80 -2.82 -16.42 -3.46
N ASN A 81 -3.83 -17.27 -3.30
CA ASN A 81 -3.64 -18.71 -3.19
C ASN A 81 -3.53 -19.39 -4.58
N ARG A 82 -3.33 -20.71 -4.61
CA ARG A 82 -3.25 -21.52 -5.84
C ARG A 82 -4.49 -21.42 -6.75
N GLN A 83 -5.65 -21.12 -6.17
CA GLN A 83 -6.89 -20.91 -6.91
C GLN A 83 -6.98 -19.50 -7.48
N GLY A 84 -6.01 -18.62 -7.19
CA GLY A 84 -5.98 -17.22 -7.60
C GLY A 84 -6.85 -16.32 -6.75
N ILE A 85 -7.34 -16.78 -5.59
CA ILE A 85 -8.16 -15.98 -4.68
C ILE A 85 -7.24 -15.05 -3.89
N VAL A 86 -7.58 -13.76 -3.83
CA VAL A 86 -6.89 -12.80 -2.97
C VAL A 86 -7.19 -13.13 -1.51
N VAL A 87 -6.16 -13.53 -0.75
CA VAL A 87 -6.27 -13.91 0.67
C VAL A 87 -5.81 -12.80 1.62
N VAL A 88 -4.91 -11.92 1.15
CA VAL A 88 -4.50 -10.71 1.87
C VAL A 88 -4.44 -9.57 0.84
N PRO A 89 -5.40 -8.62 0.88
CA PRO A 89 -5.42 -7.46 0.00
C PRO A 89 -4.50 -6.34 0.54
N ASN A 90 -4.18 -5.35 -0.30
CA ASN A 90 -3.49 -4.11 0.09
C ASN A 90 -2.40 -4.26 1.17
N ILE A 91 -1.47 -5.18 0.92
CA ILE A 91 -0.31 -5.44 1.76
C ILE A 91 0.54 -4.16 1.81
N ARG A 92 0.82 -3.69 3.02
CA ARG A 92 1.73 -2.56 3.21
C ARG A 92 3.15 -3.00 2.89
N HIS A 93 3.86 -2.13 2.18
CA HIS A 93 5.24 -2.31 1.75
C HIS A 93 5.97 -0.96 1.93
N THR A 94 6.06 -0.49 3.18
CA THR A 94 6.75 0.76 3.54
C THR A 94 8.01 0.49 4.35
N GLY A 95 9.16 0.58 3.67
CA GLY A 95 10.48 0.45 4.27
C GLY A 95 10.78 -0.95 4.82
N ASP A 96 11.69 -1.00 5.78
CA ASP A 96 12.18 -2.19 6.48
C ASP A 96 11.20 -2.74 7.53
N PHE A 97 10.14 -1.99 7.87
CA PHE A 97 9.17 -2.36 8.90
C PHE A 97 8.01 -3.23 8.41
N ASP A 98 7.85 -3.39 7.10
CA ASP A 98 6.73 -4.10 6.48
C ASP A 98 7.19 -5.32 5.69
N TYR A 99 6.25 -6.01 5.02
CA TYR A 99 6.58 -7.09 4.11
C TYR A 99 7.68 -6.64 3.11
N PRO A 100 8.68 -7.48 2.80
CA PRO A 100 8.91 -8.84 3.30
C PRO A 100 9.72 -8.91 4.61
N THR A 101 10.21 -7.79 5.15
CA THR A 101 11.19 -7.74 6.26
C THR A 101 10.58 -7.46 7.63
N ALA A 102 9.24 -7.44 7.74
CA ALA A 102 8.55 -7.11 8.96
C ALA A 102 9.01 -7.93 10.18
N GLU A 103 9.08 -7.28 11.35
CA GLU A 103 9.50 -7.93 12.58
C GLU A 103 8.66 -9.20 12.86
N ARG A 104 9.34 -10.31 13.18
CA ARG A 104 8.71 -11.63 13.42
C ARG A 104 7.82 -12.13 12.28
N GLY A 105 8.04 -11.61 11.06
CA GLY A 105 7.26 -11.91 9.87
C GLY A 105 5.79 -11.50 9.99
N ILE A 106 5.48 -10.39 10.69
CA ILE A 106 4.11 -9.87 10.82
C ILE A 106 3.92 -8.63 9.95
N GLY A 107 3.32 -8.80 8.78
CA GLY A 107 3.00 -7.70 7.88
C GLY A 107 1.67 -7.02 8.23
N ARG A 108 1.50 -5.78 7.76
CA ARG A 108 0.24 -5.03 7.83
C ARG A 108 -0.50 -5.11 6.50
N PHE A 109 -1.82 -5.14 6.57
CA PHE A 109 -2.67 -5.06 5.39
C PHE A 109 -3.86 -4.13 5.66
N ALA A 110 -4.56 -3.73 4.61
CA ALA A 110 -5.78 -2.93 4.73
C ALA A 110 -6.90 -3.45 3.83
N ILE A 111 -8.14 -3.17 4.20
CA ILE A 111 -9.32 -3.37 3.36
C ILE A 111 -10.06 -2.06 3.25
N ASP A 112 -10.67 -1.83 2.09
CA ASP A 112 -11.71 -0.81 1.96
C ASP A 112 -12.97 -1.34 2.66
N VAL A 113 -13.47 -0.62 3.65
CA VAL A 113 -14.82 -0.81 4.18
C VAL A 113 -15.74 0.27 3.65
N ALA A 114 -17.00 -0.10 3.41
CA ALA A 114 -18.02 0.81 2.93
C ALA A 114 -18.16 1.98 3.93
N GLY A 115 -17.67 3.16 3.53
CA GLY A 115 -17.84 4.39 4.27
C GLY A 115 -19.22 5.00 4.04
N ASP A 116 -19.43 6.22 4.54
CA ASP A 116 -20.62 7.05 4.35
C ASP A 116 -20.84 7.56 2.91
N GLY A 117 -20.12 7.00 1.93
CA GLY A 117 -20.16 7.39 0.52
C GLY A 117 -19.26 8.57 0.15
N ARG A 118 -18.53 9.19 1.08
CA ARG A 118 -17.67 10.35 0.79
C ARG A 118 -16.20 9.99 0.60
N ARG A 119 -15.69 8.99 1.33
CA ARG A 119 -14.34 8.41 1.17
C ARG A 119 -14.34 6.93 1.57
N PRO A 120 -13.54 6.07 0.92
CA PRO A 120 -13.29 4.73 1.44
C PRO A 120 -12.69 4.86 2.84
N VAL A 121 -13.25 4.14 3.80
CA VAL A 121 -12.65 3.99 5.12
C VAL A 121 -11.74 2.79 5.01
N LEU A 122 -10.46 2.97 5.30
CA LEU A 122 -9.50 1.86 5.32
C LEU A 122 -9.45 1.30 6.73
N GLN A 123 -9.80 0.02 6.89
CA GLN A 123 -9.49 -0.70 8.10
C GLN A 123 -8.25 -1.56 7.89
N CYS A 124 -7.40 -1.65 8.89
CA CYS A 124 -6.14 -2.37 8.84
C CYS A 124 -6.09 -3.52 9.84
N GLY A 125 -5.26 -4.50 9.51
CA GLY A 125 -4.99 -5.69 10.31
C GLY A 125 -3.58 -6.20 10.07
N TYR A 126 -3.32 -7.41 10.57
CA TYR A 126 -1.99 -8.03 10.52
C TYR A 126 -2.05 -9.46 10.00
N PHE A 127 -0.99 -9.88 9.31
CA PHE A 127 -0.85 -11.22 8.75
C PHE A 127 0.57 -11.78 8.94
N LYS A 128 0.69 -13.11 8.96
CA LYS A 128 1.97 -13.82 8.93
C LYS A 128 2.51 -13.87 7.51
N ALA A 129 3.64 -13.22 7.25
CA ALA A 129 4.22 -13.01 5.91
C ALA A 129 4.51 -14.30 5.14
N GLU A 130 5.05 -15.33 5.81
CA GLU A 130 5.43 -16.59 5.18
C GLU A 130 4.23 -17.33 4.55
N GLN A 131 3.10 -17.33 5.25
CA GLN A 131 1.90 -18.10 4.90
C GLN A 131 0.74 -17.24 4.40
N PHE A 132 0.88 -15.92 4.44
CA PHE A 132 -0.20 -14.95 4.22
C PHE A 132 -1.46 -15.24 5.04
N ARG A 133 -1.28 -15.72 6.28
CA ARG A 133 -2.37 -16.00 7.21
C ARG A 133 -2.70 -14.77 8.04
N ILE A 134 -3.94 -14.28 7.96
CA ILE A 134 -4.43 -13.20 8.83
C ILE A 134 -4.33 -13.65 10.30
N VAL A 135 -3.65 -12.85 11.12
CA VAL A 135 -3.56 -13.04 12.59
C VAL A 135 -4.42 -12.05 13.35
N VAL A 136 -4.66 -10.88 12.76
CA VAL A 136 -5.57 -9.87 13.27
C VAL A 136 -6.42 -9.37 12.11
N PRO A 137 -7.76 -9.56 12.15
CA PRO A 137 -8.65 -9.06 11.12
C PRO A 137 -8.51 -7.55 10.90
N ALA A 138 -8.88 -7.07 9.72
CA ALA A 138 -8.89 -5.64 9.46
C ALA A 138 -10.06 -4.96 10.19
N GLN A 139 -9.78 -4.41 11.37
CA GLN A 139 -10.77 -3.88 12.31
C GLN A 139 -10.32 -2.62 13.05
N TYR A 140 -9.14 -2.10 12.72
CA TYR A 140 -8.55 -0.90 13.29
C TYR A 140 -8.48 0.18 12.22
N ASP A 141 -8.62 1.45 12.59
CA ASP A 141 -8.51 2.56 11.65
C ASP A 141 -7.03 2.82 11.30
N HIS A 142 -6.15 2.60 12.27
CA HIS A 142 -4.70 2.72 12.11
C HIS A 142 -3.93 1.58 12.80
N CYS A 143 -2.85 1.15 12.15
CA CYS A 143 -1.98 0.05 12.56
C CYS A 143 -0.52 0.47 12.40
N ALA A 144 0.21 0.57 13.50
CA ALA A 144 1.66 0.74 13.50
C ALA A 144 2.35 -0.60 13.17
N PRO A 145 3.56 -0.60 12.59
CA PRO A 145 4.33 -1.84 12.44
C PRO A 145 4.69 -2.42 13.81
N PHE A 146 4.98 -3.72 13.85
CA PHE A 146 5.56 -4.34 15.04
C PHE A 146 6.94 -3.76 15.32
N ARG A 147 7.19 -3.39 16.57
CA ARG A 147 8.49 -2.97 17.10
C ARG A 147 8.68 -3.55 18.50
N GLN A 148 9.81 -4.20 18.73
CA GLN A 148 10.16 -4.81 20.02
C GLN A 148 9.10 -5.80 20.51
N GLY A 149 8.48 -6.55 19.60
CA GLY A 149 7.48 -7.57 19.91
C GLY A 149 6.05 -7.07 20.11
N GLU A 150 5.77 -5.77 19.99
CA GLU A 150 4.42 -5.22 20.12
C GLU A 150 4.06 -4.36 18.90
N ALA A 151 2.77 -4.27 18.57
CA ALA A 151 2.25 -3.27 17.63
C ALA A 151 1.15 -2.45 18.29
N GLN A 152 1.10 -1.15 17.96
CA GLN A 152 0.02 -0.27 18.39
C GLN A 152 -1.01 -0.16 17.27
N ALA A 153 -2.29 -0.28 17.61
CA ALA A 153 -3.39 -0.03 16.70
C ALA A 153 -4.47 0.79 17.40
N CYS A 154 -5.37 1.41 16.65
CA CYS A 154 -6.46 2.16 17.26
C CYS A 154 -7.76 2.11 16.48
N ARG A 155 -8.86 2.35 17.21
CA ARG A 155 -10.23 2.45 16.72
C ARG A 155 -10.81 3.80 17.11
N GLU A 156 -11.66 4.33 16.24
CA GLU A 156 -12.30 5.64 16.37
C GLU A 156 -11.26 6.76 16.58
N CYS A 157 -10.12 6.62 15.93
CA CYS A 157 -8.95 7.47 16.11
C CYS A 157 -8.55 8.19 14.83
N VAL A 158 -7.83 9.30 14.97
CA VAL A 158 -7.25 10.05 13.86
C VAL A 158 -5.73 10.02 13.98
N SER A 159 -5.04 9.60 12.92
CA SER A 159 -3.58 9.69 12.80
C SER A 159 -3.15 11.07 12.34
N TYR A 160 -2.27 11.70 13.12
CA TYR A 160 -1.57 12.93 12.76
C TYR A 160 -0.08 12.67 12.62
N CYS A 161 0.53 13.21 11.57
CA CYS A 161 1.98 13.30 11.43
C CYS A 161 2.49 14.47 12.29
N THR A 162 3.62 14.29 12.97
CA THR A 162 4.23 15.35 13.79
C THR A 162 5.33 16.12 13.07
N ASP A 163 5.74 15.64 11.89
CA ASP A 163 6.69 16.30 10.98
C ASP A 163 6.18 16.20 9.52
N GLU A 164 6.82 16.95 8.61
CA GLU A 164 6.43 17.03 7.18
C GLU A 164 6.57 15.71 6.42
N ASP A 165 7.55 14.88 6.80
CA ASP A 165 7.85 13.60 6.17
C ASP A 165 7.03 12.44 6.78
N CYS A 166 6.28 12.73 7.84
CA CYS A 166 5.49 11.79 8.62
C CYS A 166 6.30 10.60 9.15
N HIS A 167 7.54 10.85 9.60
CA HIS A 167 8.34 9.83 10.25
C HIS A 167 7.70 9.40 11.58
N ASP A 168 7.16 10.38 12.31
CA ASP A 168 6.46 10.16 13.56
C ASP A 168 4.96 10.45 13.43
N ARG A 169 4.16 9.60 14.11
CA ARG A 169 2.70 9.68 14.14
C ARG A 169 2.18 9.66 15.56
N VAL A 170 1.12 10.44 15.78
CA VAL A 170 0.34 10.43 17.01
C VAL A 170 -1.11 10.10 16.68
N TYR A 171 -1.70 9.20 17.44
CA TYR A 171 -3.11 8.85 17.35
C TYR A 171 -3.91 9.64 18.39
N VAL A 172 -4.99 10.28 17.96
CA VAL A 172 -5.81 11.15 18.78
C VAL A 172 -7.26 10.69 18.73
N GLY A 173 -7.89 10.66 19.91
CA GLY A 173 -9.26 10.18 20.08
C GLY A 173 -9.41 8.66 20.00
N GLY A 174 -10.52 8.16 20.55
CA GLY A 174 -10.86 6.74 20.51
C GLY A 174 -10.06 5.87 21.47
N GLU A 175 -9.87 4.62 21.07
CA GLU A 175 -9.23 3.57 21.87
C GLU A 175 -7.99 3.02 21.14
N GLY A 176 -6.88 2.94 21.87
CA GLY A 176 -5.65 2.27 21.45
C GLY A 176 -5.57 0.86 22.02
N ALA A 177 -4.91 -0.03 21.27
CA ALA A 177 -4.59 -1.38 21.69
C ALA A 177 -3.12 -1.68 21.38
N ALA A 178 -2.43 -2.31 22.33
CA ALA A 178 -1.14 -2.94 22.08
C ALA A 178 -1.36 -4.43 21.82
N LEU A 179 -0.78 -4.92 20.72
CA LEU A 179 -1.00 -6.27 20.20
C LEU A 179 0.30 -7.07 20.25
N ALA A 180 0.19 -8.33 20.65
CA ALA A 180 1.25 -9.31 20.51
C ALA A 180 1.28 -9.89 19.08
N PRO A 181 2.39 -10.53 18.64
CA PRO A 181 2.55 -11.03 17.27
C PRO A 181 1.61 -12.18 16.88
N ASN A 182 0.97 -12.80 17.88
CA ASN A 182 -0.09 -13.81 17.68
C ASN A 182 -1.47 -13.18 17.50
N GLY A 183 -1.60 -11.86 17.67
CA GLY A 183 -2.85 -11.10 17.60
C GLY A 183 -3.56 -10.89 18.95
N GLU A 184 -2.98 -11.38 20.05
CA GLU A 184 -3.51 -11.16 21.39
C GLU A 184 -3.43 -9.67 21.79
N ILE A 185 -4.49 -9.17 22.41
CA ILE A 185 -4.52 -7.81 22.98
C ILE A 185 -3.79 -7.86 24.32
N LEU A 186 -2.62 -7.23 24.39
CA LEU A 186 -1.83 -7.13 25.61
C LEU A 186 -2.44 -6.11 26.58
N ARG A 187 -2.93 -5.00 26.06
CA ARG A 187 -3.60 -3.93 26.81
C ARG A 187 -4.42 -3.05 25.87
N THR A 188 -5.46 -2.44 26.42
CA THR A 188 -6.18 -1.33 25.79
C THR A 188 -6.05 -0.06 26.61
N TYR A 189 -6.20 1.08 25.96
CA TYR A 189 -6.05 2.40 26.59
C TYR A 189 -6.82 3.47 25.82
N THR A 190 -7.30 4.48 26.53
CA THR A 190 -7.92 5.65 25.88
C THR A 190 -6.83 6.54 25.28
N LEU A 191 -6.98 6.90 24.00
CA LEU A 191 -6.08 7.84 23.34
C LEU A 191 -6.38 9.28 23.78
N PRO A 192 -5.37 10.16 23.86
CA PRO A 192 -5.60 11.56 24.23
C PRO A 192 -6.50 12.24 23.20
N GLY A 193 -7.35 13.15 23.67
CA GLY A 193 -8.03 14.12 22.81
C GLY A 193 -7.08 15.23 22.35
N LEU A 194 -7.52 16.05 21.39
CA LEU A 194 -6.73 17.20 20.90
C LEU A 194 -6.39 18.20 22.01
N ASP A 195 -7.20 18.27 23.06
CA ASP A 195 -7.00 19.11 24.24
C ASP A 195 -5.87 18.61 25.16
N LYS A 196 -5.47 17.34 25.04
CA LYS A 196 -4.49 16.68 25.94
C LYS A 196 -3.29 16.09 25.23
N VAL A 197 -3.29 16.06 23.90
CA VAL A 197 -2.19 15.50 23.10
C VAL A 197 -0.92 16.35 23.19
N CYS A 198 -1.07 17.65 23.43
CA CYS A 198 0.04 18.55 23.71
C CYS A 198 0.29 18.68 25.21
N GLY A 199 1.54 18.98 25.59
CA GLY A 199 1.91 19.17 26.99
C GLY A 199 1.23 20.38 27.63
N ALA A 200 1.33 20.50 28.96
CA ALA A 200 0.78 21.63 29.68
C ALA A 200 1.33 22.97 29.14
N GLY A 201 0.44 23.95 28.93
CA GLY A 201 0.79 25.26 28.37
C GLY A 201 0.92 25.30 26.84
N GLN A 202 0.56 24.22 26.15
CA GLN A 202 0.56 24.15 24.69
C GLN A 202 -0.83 23.91 24.13
N VAL A 203 -1.04 24.36 22.89
CA VAL A 203 -2.27 24.13 22.12
C VAL A 203 -1.93 23.33 20.87
N ALA A 204 -2.75 22.31 20.60
CA ALA A 204 -2.69 21.55 19.36
C ALA A 204 -3.18 22.39 18.18
N GLN A 205 -2.36 22.54 17.15
CA GLN A 205 -2.74 23.10 15.87
C GLN A 205 -2.70 22.00 14.81
N THR A 206 -3.83 21.78 14.16
CA THR A 206 -3.93 20.79 13.08
C THR A 206 -3.97 21.47 11.72
N ARG A 207 -3.38 20.83 10.72
CA ARG A 207 -3.48 21.25 9.32
C ARG A 207 -3.52 20.03 8.41
N ALA A 208 -4.16 20.14 7.26
CA ALA A 208 -4.09 19.12 6.22
C ALA A 208 -2.95 19.43 5.23
N ALA A 209 -2.32 18.41 4.68
CA ALA A 209 -1.37 18.55 3.58
C ALA A 209 -2.03 19.18 2.35
N ARG A 210 -1.25 19.91 1.55
CA ARG A 210 -1.68 20.35 0.21
C ARG A 210 -1.92 19.09 -0.65
N GLY A 211 -3.16 18.87 -1.07
CA GLY A 211 -3.58 17.65 -1.77
C GLY A 211 -4.47 16.70 -0.94
N GLY A 212 -4.65 16.98 0.36
CA GLY A 212 -5.52 16.20 1.25
C GLY A 212 -4.94 14.83 1.65
N GLY A 213 -5.60 14.14 2.56
CA GLY A 213 -5.25 12.77 2.98
C GLY A 213 -4.32 12.68 4.19
N THR A 214 -3.30 13.55 4.29
CA THR A 214 -2.42 13.61 5.46
C THR A 214 -2.82 14.76 6.38
N LEU A 215 -2.89 14.48 7.68
CA LEU A 215 -3.13 15.47 8.73
C LEU A 215 -1.85 15.64 9.54
N PHE A 216 -1.50 16.88 9.86
CA PHE A 216 -0.38 17.23 10.72
C PHE A 216 -0.87 17.80 12.03
N LEU A 217 -0.14 17.52 13.10
CA LEU A 217 -0.37 18.09 14.41
C LEU A 217 0.92 18.75 14.90
N ASN A 218 0.81 20.02 15.30
CA ASN A 218 1.89 20.77 15.92
C ASN A 218 1.44 21.26 17.29
N CYS A 219 2.28 21.10 18.30
CA CYS A 219 2.06 21.69 19.62
C CYS A 219 2.78 23.03 19.70
N LYS A 220 2.02 24.12 19.90
CA LYS A 220 2.60 25.46 20.10
C LYS A 220 2.40 25.91 21.53
N THR A 221 3.44 26.46 22.13
CA THR A 221 3.32 27.14 23.42
C THR A 221 2.34 28.29 23.28
N LEU A 222 1.43 28.41 24.26
CA LEU A 222 0.69 29.65 24.47
C LEU A 222 1.74 30.72 24.77
N ALA A 223 2.12 31.52 23.78
CA ALA A 223 2.90 32.72 24.09
C ALA A 223 2.10 33.53 25.11
N ASP A 224 2.77 34.08 26.12
CA ASP A 224 2.16 35.11 26.95
C ASP A 224 1.51 36.13 26.01
N PRO A 225 0.26 36.54 26.28
CA PRO A 225 -0.36 37.59 25.47
C PRO A 225 0.55 38.82 25.47
N PRO A 226 0.62 39.56 24.34
CA PRO A 226 1.42 40.77 24.25
C PRO A 226 1.04 41.81 25.33
#